data_AF-A0AAW9GNB8-F1
#
_entry.id   AF-A0AAW9GNB8-F1
#
_cell.length_a   1.000
_cell.length_b   1.000
_cell.length_c   1.000
_cell.angle_alpha   90.00
_cell.angle_beta   90.00
_cell.angle_gamma   90.00
#
_symmetry.space_group_name_H-M   'P 1'
#
loop_
_entity.id
_entity.type
_entity.pdbx_description
1 polymer ?
#
loop_
_entity_poly.entity_id
_entity_poly.type
_entity_poly.pdbx_seq_one_letter_code
_entity_poly.pdbx_strand_id
1 'polypeptide(L)' 'MNKLLDCLLNDKECEHKYQLLDSETTSFYSDDKQINRKVSAGFYCEKCLDIQYHKKEIREE' A
#
# COMPACT_ATOMS: atom_id res chain seq x y z
N MET A 1 22.31 6.83 -19.66
CA MET A 1 21.46 5.68 -19.27
C MET A 1 20.41 6.19 -18.31
N ASN A 2 19.19 6.39 -18.79
CA ASN A 2 18.09 6.97 -18.01
C ASN A 2 17.64 5.96 -16.96
N LYS A 3 17.87 6.27 -15.68
CA LYS A 3 17.44 5.44 -14.52
C LYS A 3 15.94 5.11 -14.53
N LEU A 4 15.13 5.94 -15.21
CA LEU A 4 13.71 5.71 -15.45
C LEU A 4 13.41 4.48 -16.31
N LEU A 5 14.23 4.20 -17.33
CA LEU A 5 14.04 3.02 -18.17
C LEU A 5 14.41 1.72 -17.44
N ASP A 6 15.37 1.78 -16.52
CA ASP A 6 15.84 0.61 -15.77
C ASP A 6 14.73 0.01 -14.89
N CYS A 7 13.91 0.87 -14.29
CA CYS A 7 12.80 0.46 -13.42
C CYS A 7 11.60 -0.11 -14.20
N LEU A 8 11.37 0.36 -15.43
CA LEU A 8 10.23 -0.03 -16.26
C LEU A 8 10.49 -1.27 -17.11
N LEU A 9 11.76 -1.63 -17.34
CA LEU A 9 12.16 -2.75 -18.21
C LEU A 9 12.61 -4.00 -17.44
N ASN A 10 12.97 -3.88 -16.16
CA ASN A 10 13.20 -5.02 -15.29
C ASN A 10 11.95 -5.22 -14.41
N ASP A 11 11.08 -6.12 -14.83
CA ASP A 11 9.96 -6.72 -14.05
C ASP A 11 10.45 -7.46 -12.77
N LYS A 12 11.69 -7.23 -12.34
CA LYS A 12 12.20 -7.64 -11.04
C LYS A 12 11.66 -6.64 -10.04
N GLU A 13 10.82 -7.11 -9.13
CA GLU A 13 10.30 -6.42 -7.95
C GLU A 13 11.11 -5.15 -7.63
N CYS A 14 10.54 -3.97 -7.94
CA CYS A 14 11.15 -2.65 -7.70
C CYS A 14 11.59 -2.59 -6.22
N GLU A 15 12.89 -2.87 -5.91
CA GLU A 15 13.52 -2.83 -4.57
C GLU A 15 13.52 -1.42 -3.94
N HIS A 16 12.93 -0.45 -4.64
CA HIS A 16 12.88 0.92 -4.18
C HIS A 16 11.98 1.04 -2.94
N LYS A 17 12.46 1.80 -1.97
CA LYS A 17 11.72 2.10 -0.76
C LYS A 17 10.49 2.93 -1.10
N TYR A 18 9.31 2.31 -1.06
CA TYR A 18 8.04 3.01 -1.13
C TYR A 18 7.84 3.86 0.14
N GLN A 19 7.45 5.11 -0.05
CA GLN A 19 7.09 6.03 1.02
C GLN A 19 5.58 6.00 1.21
N LEU A 20 5.12 6.03 2.46
CA LEU A 20 3.70 6.17 2.76
C LEU A 20 3.25 7.57 2.33
N LEU A 21 2.27 7.61 1.42
CA LEU A 21 1.65 8.86 0.98
C LEU A 21 0.49 9.24 1.90
N ASP A 22 -0.43 8.29 2.10
CA ASP A 22 -1.64 8.46 2.89
C ASP A 22 -2.08 7.12 3.48
N SER A 23 -2.75 7.15 4.62
CA SER A 23 -3.45 5.98 5.16
C SER A 23 -4.78 6.34 5.78
N GLU A 24 -5.80 5.58 5.40
CA GLU A 24 -7.13 5.65 5.98
C GLU A 24 -7.37 4.38 6.77
N THR A 25 -7.93 4.53 7.96
CA THR A 25 -8.34 3.40 8.77
C THR A 25 -9.78 3.55 9.22
N THR A 26 -10.62 2.59 8.88
CA THR A 26 -12.02 2.57 9.26
C THR A 26 -12.30 1.37 10.16
N SER A 27 -12.85 1.63 11.33
CA SER A 27 -13.28 0.59 12.26
C SER A 27 -14.79 0.44 12.22
N PHE A 28 -15.25 -0.81 12.19
CA PHE A 28 -16.66 -1.18 12.20
C PHE A 28 -16.91 -2.17 13.32
N TYR A 29 -17.98 -1.96 14.06
CA TYR A 29 -18.48 -2.93 15.03
C TYR A 29 -19.46 -3.86 14.32
N SER A 30 -19.24 -5.17 14.43
CA SER A 30 -20.20 -6.17 13.96
C SER A 30 -21.05 -6.69 15.13
N ASP A 31 -22.28 -7.11 14.84
CA ASP A 31 -23.24 -7.66 15.83
C ASP A 31 -22.64 -8.81 16.66
N ASP A 32 -21.71 -9.57 16.08
CA ASP A 32 -20.92 -10.62 16.74
C ASP A 32 -19.86 -10.11 17.73
N LYS A 33 -19.91 -8.85 18.18
CA LYS A 33 -18.92 -8.17 19.04
C LYS A 33 -17.49 -8.09 18.47
N GLN A 34 -17.28 -8.52 17.23
CA GLN A 34 -15.99 -8.42 16.55
C GLN A 34 -15.75 -6.99 16.07
N ILE A 35 -14.52 -6.51 16.28
CA ILE A 35 -14.05 -5.24 15.73
C ILE A 35 -13.40 -5.54 14.38
N ASN A 36 -14.03 -5.08 13.31
CA ASN A 36 -13.50 -5.19 11.96
C ASN A 36 -12.82 -3.86 11.59
N ARG A 37 -11.52 -3.90 11.32
CA ARG A 37 -10.73 -2.73 10.98
C ARG A 37 -10.22 -2.84 9.54
N LYS A 38 -10.67 -1.94 8.68
CA LYS A 38 -10.18 -1.81 7.31
C LYS A 38 -9.10 -0.73 7.27
N VAL A 39 -7.92 -1.10 6.80
CA VAL A 39 -6.79 -0.19 6.62
C VAL A 39 -6.53 -0.08 5.11
N SER A 40 -6.60 1.13 4.59
CA SER A 40 -6.20 1.47 3.22
C SER A 40 -4.95 2.34 3.30
N ALA A 41 -3.92 2.05 2.51
CA ALA A 41 -2.70 2.85 2.48
C ALA A 41 -2.21 3.03 1.05
N GLY A 42 -1.91 4.28 0.70
CA GLY A 42 -1.26 4.66 -0.55
C GLY A 42 0.25 4.77 -0.33
N PHE A 43 1.01 4.21 -1.26
CA PHE A 43 2.47 4.18 -1.23
C PHE A 43 3.01 4.75 -2.52
N TYR A 44 4.00 5.63 -2.43
CA TYR A 44 4.61 6.28 -3.58
C TYR A 44 6.11 6.00 -3.65
N CYS A 45 6.61 5.77 -4.86
CA CYS A 45 8.04 5.66 -5.13
C CYS A 45 8.50 6.74 -6.10
N GLU A 46 9.33 7.68 -5.63
CA GLU A 46 9.93 8.74 -6.46
C GLU A 46 10.83 8.21 -7.59
N LYS A 47 11.36 6.99 -7.47
CA LYS A 47 12.26 6.39 -8.48
C LYS A 47 11.49 5.67 -9.58
N CYS A 48 10.48 4.91 -9.20
CA CYS A 48 9.58 4.21 -10.14
C CYS A 48 8.50 5.18 -10.70
N LEU A 49 8.34 6.39 -10.11
CA LEU A 49 7.21 7.32 -10.37
C LEU A 49 5.86 6.58 -10.29
N ASP A 50 5.79 5.64 -9.35
CA ASP A 50 4.71 4.66 -9.22
C ASP A 50 3.95 4.86 -7.91
N ILE A 51 2.65 4.59 -7.94
CA ILE A 51 1.76 4.65 -6.77
C ILE A 51 1.06 3.30 -6.60
N GLN A 52 1.22 2.70 -5.43
CA GLN A 52 0.53 1.49 -5.04
C GLN A 52 -0.51 1.75 -3.94
N TYR A 53 -1.69 1.17 -4.10
CA TYR A 53 -2.75 1.22 -3.08
C TYR A 53 -2.96 -0.16 -2.49
N HIS A 54 -2.73 -0.29 -1.18
CA HIS A 54 -2.93 -1.52 -0.44
C HIS A 54 -4.14 -1.39 0.47
N LYS A 55 -4.96 -2.45 0.53
CA LYS A 55 -6.10 -2.55 1.45
C LYS A 55 -5.98 -3.84 2.24
N LYS A 56 -6.13 -3.74 3.56
CA LYS A 56 -6.07 -4.88 4.49
C LYS A 56 -7.24 -4.82 5.46
N GLU A 57 -7.92 -5.95 5.63
CA GLU A 57 -8.93 -6.13 6.67
C GLU A 57 -8.29 -6.87 7.85
N ILE A 58 -8.42 -6.31 9.04
CA ILE A 58 -7.98 -6.88 10.31
C ILE A 58 -9.25 -7.21 11.09
N ARG A 59 -9.38 -8.46 11.51
CA ARG A 59 -10.46 -8.91 12.39
C ARG A 59 -9.86 -9.12 13.78
N GLU A 60 -10.36 -8.40 14.76
CA GLU A 60 -9.96 -8.57 16.16
C GLU A 60 -11.04 -9.41 16.85
N GLU A 61 -10.65 -10.61 17.31
CA GLU A 61 -11.45 -11.60 18.06
C GLU A 61 -11.39 -11.36 19.57
#